data_AF-A0A328NZP5-F1
#
_entry.id   AF-A0A328NZP5-F1
#
_cell.length_a   1.000
_cell.length_b   1.000
_cell.length_c   1.000
_cell.angle_alpha   90.00
_cell.angle_beta   90.00
_cell.angle_gamma   90.00
#
_symmetry.space_group_name_H-M   'P 1'
#
loop_
_entity.id
_entity.type
_entity.pdbx_description
1 polymer ?
#
loop_
_entity_poly.entity_id
_entity_poly.type
_entity_poly.pdbx_seq_one_letter_code
_entity_poly.pdbx_strand_id
1 'polypeptide(L)'
;MESICLALRAWSTSKGKEGRAADKELVDRLEAEIDGYRDGLGGFRAKEAFDALTEPPGDLRELLWLAGWMIYEASLQLLDATRATDGSEIVVAPADLIRRLRHLAEYLPWPHFAPRALGAIRADALVASKRDTTQGYREASLLHEQARRRHDDYVRVHGAEPGRERELLGLQEIFLQLVLSETGTVCRATEQIVGRWLDELEKDDPDWAAEDEDRSIRLMYEQLSVGVTLGERALATAAEITRKYGLVKAVNRERLAMRTAPRNPAIMTARAALHLLTISYEMEELTDHPGYGHDDWARMREATIERFRAAYAMIEKPVHDEHGNLLELPLSSPHERSVVQLRLNAALLVPGLDLPAGPDADGYPARNPLDDQAVEELSAWLAATGSNGRIRGNANAIGAATMPAYIRGVEACQADHGASTGYRDWRTRWFALDRYLDEDEEGRRRRVWQAMGR
;
A
#
# COMPACT_ATOMS: atom_id res chain seq x y z
N MET A 1 4.78 38.17 0.54
CA MET A 1 5.52 36.95 0.92
C MET A 1 5.59 36.77 2.44
N GLU A 2 5.87 37.79 3.25
CA GLU A 2 5.91 37.66 4.74
C GLU A 2 4.60 37.18 5.39
N SER A 3 3.43 37.60 4.91
CA SER A 3 2.12 37.14 5.43
C SER A 3 1.89 35.63 5.22
N ILE A 4 2.30 35.12 4.06
CA ILE A 4 2.21 33.71 3.66
C ILE A 4 3.10 32.87 4.60
N CYS A 5 4.35 33.29 4.79
CA CYS A 5 5.29 32.67 5.73
C CYS A 5 4.71 32.61 7.15
N LEU A 6 4.08 33.69 7.61
CA LEU A 6 3.56 33.78 8.98
C LEU A 6 2.33 32.90 9.18
N ALA A 7 1.39 32.83 8.23
CA ALA A 7 0.20 31.98 8.35
C ALA A 7 0.56 30.48 8.33
N LEU A 8 1.42 30.07 7.39
CA LEU A 8 1.86 28.67 7.27
C LEU A 8 2.71 28.23 8.46
N ARG A 9 3.61 29.11 8.93
CA ARG A 9 4.40 28.86 10.15
C ARG A 9 3.54 28.88 11.40
N ALA A 10 2.58 29.81 11.52
CA ALA A 10 1.67 29.89 12.67
C ALA A 10 0.81 28.62 12.79
N TRP A 11 0.24 28.14 11.69
CA TRP A 11 -0.54 26.91 11.68
C TRP A 11 0.31 25.67 11.99
N SER A 12 1.50 25.57 11.38
CA SER A 12 2.45 24.49 11.72
C SER A 12 2.85 24.51 13.21
N THR A 13 2.83 25.68 13.85
CA THR A 13 3.21 25.84 15.26
C THR A 13 2.02 25.60 16.20
N SER A 14 0.79 25.97 15.81
CA SER A 14 -0.43 25.79 16.63
C SER A 14 -0.87 24.33 16.74
N LYS A 15 -0.58 23.49 15.74
CA LYS A 15 -0.81 22.03 15.80
C LYS A 15 -0.09 21.35 16.96
N GLY A 16 1.08 21.86 17.37
CA GLY A 16 1.79 21.39 18.56
C GLY A 16 1.10 21.73 19.88
N LYS A 17 0.09 22.63 19.87
CA LYS A 17 -0.62 23.11 21.07
C LYS A 17 -2.11 22.77 21.09
N GLU A 18 -2.80 22.68 19.95
CA GLU A 18 -4.29 22.67 19.91
C GLU A 18 -4.93 21.51 19.15
N GLY A 19 -4.17 20.64 18.45
CA GLY A 19 -4.73 19.42 17.84
C GLY A 19 -5.81 19.63 16.77
N ARG A 20 -5.93 20.83 16.18
CA ARG A 20 -6.99 21.18 15.21
C ARG A 20 -6.98 20.27 13.98
N ALA A 21 -8.11 19.62 13.68
CA ALA A 21 -8.28 18.75 12.51
C ALA A 21 -8.32 19.56 11.20
N ALA A 22 -7.88 18.96 10.09
CA ALA A 22 -8.01 19.55 8.77
C ALA A 22 -9.50 19.67 8.39
N ASP A 23 -9.91 20.87 7.99
CA ASP A 23 -11.29 21.24 7.66
C ASP A 23 -11.34 22.07 6.37
N LYS A 24 -12.56 22.45 5.95
CA LYS A 24 -12.76 23.31 4.77
C LYS A 24 -12.04 24.65 4.91
N GLU A 25 -12.03 25.27 6.10
CA GLU A 25 -11.40 26.57 6.35
C GLU A 25 -9.87 26.50 6.12
N LEU A 26 -9.23 25.41 6.51
CA LEU A 26 -7.83 25.17 6.21
C LEU A 26 -7.59 25.03 4.70
N VAL A 27 -8.39 24.23 4.00
CA VAL A 27 -8.22 24.03 2.55
C VAL A 27 -8.47 25.33 1.79
N ASP A 28 -9.52 26.07 2.12
CA ASP A 28 -9.82 27.39 1.52
C ASP A 28 -8.64 28.36 1.71
N ARG A 29 -8.01 28.36 2.90
CA ARG A 29 -6.82 29.18 3.16
C ARG A 29 -5.62 28.72 2.33
N LEU A 30 -5.35 27.43 2.24
CA LEU A 30 -4.27 26.89 1.42
C LEU A 30 -4.43 27.29 -0.05
N GLU A 31 -5.65 27.21 -0.58
CA GLU A 31 -5.96 27.65 -1.94
C GLU A 31 -5.72 29.14 -2.11
N ALA A 32 -6.29 29.98 -1.25
CA ALA A 32 -6.12 31.43 -1.32
C ALA A 32 -4.66 31.86 -1.23
N GLU A 33 -3.85 31.19 -0.39
CA GLU A 33 -2.43 31.48 -0.24
C GLU A 33 -1.63 31.05 -1.48
N ILE A 34 -1.92 29.88 -2.05
CA ILE A 34 -1.25 29.39 -3.28
C ILE A 34 -1.67 30.22 -4.49
N ASP A 35 -2.94 30.61 -4.61
CA ASP A 35 -3.42 31.46 -5.70
C ASP A 35 -2.91 32.89 -5.56
N GLY A 36 -2.93 33.48 -4.37
CA GLY A 36 -2.30 34.79 -4.14
C GLY A 36 -0.80 34.77 -4.44
N TYR A 37 -0.14 33.65 -4.17
CA TYR A 37 1.24 33.43 -4.58
C TYR A 37 1.41 33.36 -6.11
N ARG A 38 0.55 32.61 -6.81
CA ARG A 38 0.55 32.51 -8.27
C ARG A 38 0.25 33.84 -8.95
N ASP A 39 -0.65 34.64 -8.39
CA ASP A 39 -0.99 35.98 -8.89
C ASP A 39 0.16 36.96 -8.68
N GLY A 40 0.81 36.89 -7.50
CA GLY A 40 2.04 37.62 -7.23
C GLY A 40 3.17 37.27 -8.21
N LEU A 41 3.26 35.99 -8.59
CA LEU A 41 4.14 35.54 -9.67
C LEU A 41 3.66 35.94 -11.06
N GLY A 42 2.35 36.02 -11.31
CA GLY A 42 1.76 36.50 -12.55
C GLY A 42 2.16 37.95 -12.84
N GLY A 43 2.26 38.78 -11.80
CA GLY A 43 2.86 40.11 -11.87
C GLY A 43 4.36 40.10 -12.22
N PHE A 44 5.09 39.04 -11.85
CA PHE A 44 6.48 38.80 -12.25
C PHE A 44 6.62 38.22 -13.67
N ARG A 45 5.69 37.38 -14.13
CA ARG A 45 5.64 36.82 -15.50
C ARG A 45 5.44 37.87 -16.59
N ALA A 46 4.87 39.03 -16.25
CA ALA A 46 4.83 40.19 -17.15
C ALA A 46 6.23 40.80 -17.40
N LYS A 47 7.24 40.43 -16.61
CA LYS A 47 8.66 40.62 -16.93
C LYS A 47 9.20 39.28 -17.43
N GLU A 48 9.84 39.28 -18.59
CA GLU A 48 10.49 38.14 -19.28
C GLU A 48 11.45 37.29 -18.39
N ALA A 49 11.70 37.70 -17.15
CA ALA A 49 12.57 37.07 -16.17
C ALA A 49 12.02 35.76 -15.54
N PHE A 50 10.69 35.55 -15.48
CA PHE A 50 10.15 34.38 -14.78
C PHE A 50 10.28 33.08 -15.60
N ASP A 51 10.02 33.13 -16.91
CA ASP A 51 10.23 31.97 -17.79
C ASP A 51 11.72 31.65 -17.97
N ALA A 52 12.61 32.59 -17.61
CA ALA A 52 14.06 32.40 -17.55
C ALA A 52 14.56 31.82 -16.22
N LEU A 53 13.74 31.82 -15.15
CA LEU A 53 14.11 31.23 -13.86
C LEU A 53 13.83 29.72 -13.85
N THR A 54 14.89 28.93 -14.03
CA THR A 54 14.83 27.47 -13.88
C THR A 54 14.58 27.03 -12.44
N GLU A 55 14.73 27.93 -11.46
CA GLU A 55 14.67 27.62 -10.03
C GLU A 55 13.95 28.69 -9.19
N PRO A 56 13.33 28.29 -8.06
CA PRO A 56 12.74 29.21 -7.10
C PRO A 56 13.82 29.98 -6.31
N PRO A 57 13.61 31.26 -5.98
CA PRO A 57 14.39 31.98 -4.98
C PRO A 57 14.45 31.25 -3.62
N GLY A 58 15.47 31.52 -2.80
CA GLY A 58 15.73 30.75 -1.58
C GLY A 58 14.61 30.82 -0.52
N ASP A 59 14.02 31.99 -0.32
CA ASP A 59 12.85 32.19 0.55
C ASP A 59 11.62 31.41 0.06
N LEU A 60 11.43 31.38 -1.26
CA LEU A 60 10.39 30.60 -1.90
C LEU A 60 10.63 29.09 -1.81
N ARG A 61 11.87 28.64 -1.93
CA ARG A 61 12.23 27.21 -1.78
C ARG A 61 11.77 26.67 -0.42
N GLU A 62 11.99 27.44 0.64
CA GLU A 62 11.50 27.09 1.99
C GLU A 62 9.97 27.09 2.07
N LEU A 63 9.31 28.04 1.42
CA LEU A 63 7.85 28.09 1.37
C LEU A 63 7.24 26.89 0.65
N LEU A 64 7.81 26.48 -0.49
CA LEU A 64 7.36 25.29 -1.23
C LEU A 64 7.55 24.01 -0.41
N TRP A 65 8.66 23.91 0.32
CA TRP A 65 8.90 22.80 1.25
C TRP A 65 7.81 22.71 2.33
N LEU A 66 7.44 23.85 2.93
CA LEU A 66 6.39 23.94 3.95
C LEU A 66 4.99 23.70 3.38
N ALA A 67 4.68 24.25 2.20
CA ALA A 67 3.42 24.03 1.51
C ALA A 67 3.22 22.54 1.21
N GLY A 68 4.25 21.85 0.72
CA GLY A 68 4.19 20.41 0.50
C GLY A 68 3.95 19.60 1.77
N TRP A 69 4.54 20.00 2.90
CA TRP A 69 4.28 19.38 4.22
C TRP A 69 2.83 19.56 4.67
N MET A 70 2.30 20.77 4.58
CA MET A 70 0.93 21.06 4.99
C MET A 70 -0.11 20.37 4.12
N ILE A 71 0.11 20.34 2.80
CA ILE A 71 -0.75 19.58 1.87
C ILE A 71 -0.74 18.11 2.27
N TYR A 72 0.43 17.53 2.49
CA TYR A 72 0.56 16.14 2.96
C TYR A 72 -0.24 15.88 4.25
N GLU A 73 -0.02 16.71 5.28
CA GLU A 73 -0.66 16.56 6.58
C GLU A 73 -2.18 16.74 6.52
N ALA A 74 -2.65 17.74 5.78
CA ALA A 74 -4.08 17.98 5.59
C ALA A 74 -4.74 16.81 4.86
N SER A 75 -4.11 16.31 3.78
CA SER A 75 -4.58 15.14 3.06
C SER A 75 -4.62 13.88 3.93
N LEU A 76 -3.62 13.66 4.79
CA LEU A 76 -3.58 12.51 5.70
C LEU A 76 -4.70 12.57 6.75
N GLN A 77 -4.90 13.73 7.37
CA GLN A 77 -5.96 13.93 8.38
C GLN A 77 -7.35 13.74 7.78
N LEU A 78 -7.59 14.28 6.59
CA LEU A 78 -8.85 14.07 5.86
C LEU A 78 -9.02 12.60 5.47
N LEU A 79 -7.96 11.93 5.03
CA LEU A 79 -8.01 10.51 4.69
C LEU A 79 -8.34 9.64 5.90
N ASP A 80 -7.82 9.96 7.09
CA ASP A 80 -8.20 9.25 8.30
C ASP A 80 -9.65 9.54 8.70
N ALA A 81 -10.16 10.76 8.46
CA ALA A 81 -11.57 11.11 8.64
C ALA A 81 -12.52 10.43 7.62
N THR A 82 -12.03 9.99 6.46
CA THR A 82 -12.84 9.18 5.50
C THR A 82 -13.07 7.74 5.97
N ARG A 83 -12.48 7.29 7.08
CA ARG A 83 -12.72 5.94 7.61
C ARG A 83 -14.11 5.87 8.25
N ALA A 84 -15.06 5.24 7.57
CA ALA A 84 -16.30 4.79 8.20
C ALA A 84 -15.99 3.75 9.28
N THR A 85 -16.61 3.89 10.45
CA THR A 85 -16.42 3.02 11.62
C THR A 85 -17.08 1.65 11.48
N ASP A 86 -17.81 1.41 10.40
CA ASP A 86 -18.88 0.41 10.34
C ASP A 86 -19.24 -0.06 8.91
N GLY A 87 -18.35 0.12 7.93
CA GLY A 87 -18.52 -0.47 6.59
C GLY A 87 -19.60 0.17 5.70
N SER A 88 -20.19 1.29 6.10
CA SER A 88 -21.07 2.10 5.25
C SER A 88 -20.30 3.28 4.59
N GLU A 89 -20.89 3.83 3.52
CA GLU A 89 -20.39 4.82 2.55
C GLU A 89 -19.19 5.71 2.94
N ILE A 90 -18.28 5.94 1.98
CA ILE A 90 -17.24 6.97 2.10
C ILE A 90 -17.92 8.33 2.38
N VAL A 91 -17.56 8.97 3.49
CA VAL A 91 -18.02 10.33 3.77
C VAL A 91 -17.56 11.24 2.63
N VAL A 92 -18.53 11.77 1.86
CA VAL A 92 -18.30 12.52 0.62
C VAL A 92 -17.51 13.83 0.89
N ALA A 93 -17.81 14.51 1.99
CA ALA A 93 -17.24 15.84 2.27
C ALA A 93 -15.69 15.84 2.42
N PRO A 94 -15.06 14.92 3.18
CA PRO A 94 -13.60 14.80 3.20
C PRO A 94 -12.98 14.41 1.84
N ALA A 95 -13.69 13.66 0.98
CA ALA A 95 -13.19 13.27 -0.35
C ALA A 95 -13.06 14.48 -1.29
N ASP A 96 -14.02 15.40 -1.27
CA ASP A 96 -13.95 16.64 -2.07
C ASP A 96 -12.77 17.52 -1.64
N LEU A 97 -12.50 17.62 -0.34
CA LEU A 97 -11.37 18.38 0.20
C LEU A 97 -10.02 17.76 -0.19
N ILE A 98 -9.92 16.43 -0.23
CA ILE A 98 -8.72 15.74 -0.73
C ILE A 98 -8.50 16.02 -2.22
N ARG A 99 -9.55 15.99 -3.05
CA ARG A 99 -9.46 16.34 -4.48
C ARG A 99 -8.97 17.77 -4.70
N ARG A 100 -9.42 18.71 -3.87
CA ARG A 100 -8.93 20.10 -3.88
C ARG A 100 -7.45 20.20 -3.53
N LEU A 101 -7.00 19.50 -2.49
CA LEU A 101 -5.58 19.43 -2.12
C LEU A 101 -4.72 18.77 -3.21
N ARG A 102 -5.24 17.76 -3.90
CA ARG A 102 -4.58 17.16 -5.07
C ARG A 102 -4.39 18.20 -6.18
N HIS A 103 -5.45 18.93 -6.55
CA HIS A 103 -5.33 20.01 -7.54
C HIS A 103 -4.29 21.05 -7.10
N LEU A 104 -4.29 21.46 -5.83
CA LEU A 104 -3.26 22.37 -5.34
C LEU A 104 -1.85 21.81 -5.52
N ALA A 105 -1.61 20.55 -5.17
CA ALA A 105 -0.32 19.90 -5.38
C ALA A 105 0.11 19.87 -6.85
N GLU A 106 -0.84 19.73 -7.77
CA GLU A 106 -0.60 19.69 -9.22
C GLU A 106 -0.22 21.05 -9.81
N TYR A 107 -0.78 22.14 -9.25
CA TYR A 107 -0.62 23.51 -9.72
C TYR A 107 0.35 24.35 -8.89
N LEU A 108 1.08 23.72 -7.95
CA LEU A 108 2.16 24.40 -7.25
C LEU A 108 3.22 24.90 -8.26
N PRO A 109 3.73 26.12 -8.07
CA PRO A 109 4.86 26.64 -8.84
C PRO A 109 6.14 25.92 -8.42
N TRP A 110 6.93 25.48 -9.39
CA TRP A 110 8.08 24.58 -9.19
C TRP A 110 7.76 23.41 -8.25
N PRO A 111 6.80 22.54 -8.61
CA PRO A 111 6.22 21.57 -7.68
C PRO A 111 7.24 20.51 -7.22
N HIS A 112 8.34 20.33 -7.95
CA HIS A 112 9.47 19.48 -7.57
C HIS A 112 10.19 19.95 -6.29
N PHE A 113 10.03 21.21 -5.87
CA PHE A 113 10.52 21.70 -4.58
C PHE A 113 9.54 21.49 -3.41
N ALA A 114 8.36 20.96 -3.69
CA ALA A 114 7.35 20.57 -2.71
C ALA A 114 7.06 19.06 -2.80
N PRO A 115 8.08 18.17 -2.72
CA PRO A 115 7.93 16.75 -3.07
C PRO A 115 6.82 16.04 -2.29
N ARG A 116 6.59 16.46 -1.04
CA ARG A 116 5.59 15.89 -0.14
C ARG A 116 4.15 16.18 -0.56
N ALA A 117 3.92 17.19 -1.40
CA ALA A 117 2.61 17.48 -1.96
C ALA A 117 2.06 16.31 -2.81
N LEU A 118 2.93 15.43 -3.34
CA LEU A 118 2.53 14.19 -4.02
C LEU A 118 1.68 13.28 -3.11
N GLY A 119 1.78 13.44 -1.78
CA GLY A 119 0.92 12.75 -0.81
C GLY A 119 -0.57 13.01 -0.99
N ALA A 120 -0.96 14.16 -1.56
CA ALA A 120 -2.36 14.45 -1.87
C ALA A 120 -2.89 13.60 -3.02
N ILE A 121 -2.08 13.34 -4.06
CA ILE A 121 -2.43 12.43 -5.15
C ILE A 121 -2.64 11.01 -4.59
N ARG A 122 -1.72 10.56 -3.72
CA ARG A 122 -1.88 9.30 -2.99
C ARG A 122 -3.16 9.24 -2.16
N ALA A 123 -3.48 10.31 -1.43
CA ALA A 123 -4.68 10.33 -0.59
C ALA A 123 -5.94 10.17 -1.44
N ASP A 124 -6.01 10.84 -2.60
CA ASP A 124 -7.12 10.72 -3.54
C ASP A 124 -7.22 9.30 -4.13
N ALA A 125 -6.08 8.70 -4.49
CA ALA A 125 -6.02 7.31 -4.95
C ALA A 125 -6.55 6.34 -3.89
N LEU A 126 -6.21 6.56 -2.62
CA LEU A 126 -6.72 5.74 -1.51
C LEU A 126 -8.23 5.93 -1.31
N VAL A 127 -8.75 7.15 -1.42
CA VAL A 127 -10.21 7.41 -1.39
C VAL A 127 -10.92 6.70 -2.53
N ALA A 128 -10.38 6.75 -3.75
CA ALA A 128 -10.93 6.02 -4.89
C ALA A 128 -10.95 4.49 -4.64
N SER A 129 -9.83 3.92 -4.19
CA SER A 129 -9.74 2.47 -3.95
C SER A 129 -10.62 1.98 -2.79
N LYS A 130 -10.95 2.84 -1.82
CA LYS A 130 -11.85 2.49 -0.71
C LYS A 130 -13.30 2.26 -1.15
N ARG A 131 -13.71 2.70 -2.35
CA ARG A 131 -15.05 2.44 -2.89
C ARG A 131 -15.28 0.95 -3.13
N ASP A 132 -14.21 0.15 -3.22
CA ASP A 132 -14.26 -1.31 -3.39
C ASP A 132 -14.99 -1.76 -4.67
N THR A 133 -14.97 -0.92 -5.72
CA THR A 133 -15.56 -1.22 -7.03
C THR A 133 -14.50 -1.24 -8.14
N THR A 134 -14.79 -1.92 -9.25
CA THR A 134 -13.95 -1.92 -10.47
C THR A 134 -13.58 -0.51 -10.91
N GLN A 135 -14.56 0.40 -10.95
CA GLN A 135 -14.33 1.80 -11.31
C GLN A 135 -13.42 2.52 -10.29
N GLY A 136 -13.62 2.29 -8.98
CA GLY A 136 -12.77 2.86 -7.93
C GLY A 136 -11.31 2.42 -8.06
N TYR A 137 -11.06 1.15 -8.40
CA TYR A 137 -9.71 0.63 -8.63
C TYR A 137 -9.07 1.17 -9.92
N ARG A 138 -9.85 1.33 -11.00
CA ARG A 138 -9.37 1.99 -12.24
C ARG A 138 -8.94 3.43 -11.97
N GLU A 139 -9.77 4.21 -11.28
CA GLU A 139 -9.43 5.59 -10.89
C GLU A 139 -8.19 5.67 -10.01
N ALA A 140 -8.09 4.80 -8.99
CA ALA A 140 -6.91 4.73 -8.13
C ALA A 140 -5.64 4.41 -8.92
N SER A 141 -5.71 3.50 -9.90
CA SER A 141 -4.58 3.11 -10.74
C SER A 141 -4.06 4.28 -11.58
N LEU A 142 -4.96 5.09 -12.16
CA LEU A 142 -4.59 6.29 -12.91
C LEU A 142 -3.89 7.33 -12.02
N LEU A 143 -4.37 7.51 -10.79
CA LEU A 143 -3.77 8.43 -9.81
C LEU A 143 -2.40 7.95 -9.32
N HIS A 144 -2.22 6.64 -9.10
CA HIS A 144 -0.91 6.05 -8.76
C HIS A 144 0.10 6.24 -9.89
N GLU A 145 -0.32 5.97 -11.14
CA GLU A 145 0.53 6.21 -12.30
C GLU A 145 0.92 7.69 -12.44
N GLN A 146 -0.03 8.61 -12.23
CA GLN A 146 0.23 10.05 -12.23
C GLN A 146 1.26 10.43 -11.15
N ALA A 147 1.11 9.91 -9.92
CA ALA A 147 2.04 10.17 -8.83
C ALA A 147 3.44 9.64 -9.13
N ARG A 148 3.53 8.44 -9.70
CA ARG A 148 4.80 7.81 -10.12
C ARG A 148 5.51 8.63 -11.21
N ARG A 149 4.81 9.01 -12.28
CA ARG A 149 5.39 9.83 -13.35
C ARG A 149 5.93 11.16 -12.82
N ARG A 150 5.15 11.86 -11.99
CA ARG A 150 5.58 13.11 -11.36
C ARG A 150 6.78 12.91 -10.43
N HIS A 151 6.79 11.84 -9.64
CA HIS A 151 7.91 11.50 -8.77
C HIS A 151 9.20 11.27 -9.59
N ASP A 152 9.14 10.45 -10.64
CA ASP A 152 10.28 10.18 -11.52
C ASP A 152 10.80 11.46 -12.20
N ASP A 153 9.91 12.35 -12.65
CA ASP A 153 10.29 13.64 -13.21
C ASP A 153 10.96 14.55 -12.17
N TYR A 154 10.46 14.59 -10.93
CA TYR A 154 11.06 15.40 -9.87
C TYR A 154 12.44 14.86 -9.44
N VAL A 155 12.59 13.53 -9.39
CA VAL A 155 13.88 12.88 -9.12
C VAL A 155 14.87 13.21 -10.24
N ARG A 156 14.44 13.21 -11.51
CA ARG A 156 15.31 13.57 -12.65
C ARG A 156 15.82 15.01 -12.56
N VAL A 157 14.96 15.94 -12.14
CA VAL A 157 15.32 17.36 -11.98
C VAL A 157 16.37 17.55 -10.88
N HIS A 158 16.21 16.91 -9.73
CA HIS A 158 17.13 17.12 -8.59
C HIS A 158 18.35 16.20 -8.58
N GLY A 159 18.26 15.01 -9.18
CA GLY A 159 19.27 13.96 -9.07
C GLY A 159 20.61 14.28 -9.74
N ALA A 160 20.63 15.23 -10.68
CA ALA A 160 21.84 15.66 -11.37
C ALA A 160 22.56 16.84 -10.70
N GLU A 161 21.95 17.48 -9.70
CA GLU A 161 22.37 18.79 -9.20
C GLU A 161 22.94 18.72 -7.76
N PRO A 162 24.19 19.15 -7.54
CA PRO A 162 24.75 19.27 -6.18
C PRO A 162 23.94 20.23 -5.29
N GLY A 163 23.81 19.95 -3.98
CA GLY A 163 23.05 20.83 -3.07
C GLY A 163 21.53 20.61 -3.05
N ARG A 164 21.06 19.49 -3.63
CA ARG A 164 19.65 19.05 -3.67
C ARG A 164 19.35 17.89 -2.73
N GLU A 165 20.22 17.62 -1.76
CA GLU A 165 20.11 16.46 -0.88
C GLU A 165 18.80 16.48 -0.07
N ARG A 166 18.31 17.66 0.31
CA ARG A 166 17.04 17.79 1.05
C ARG A 166 15.84 17.40 0.20
N GLU A 167 15.74 17.91 -1.03
CA GLU A 167 14.62 17.62 -1.91
C GLU A 167 14.65 16.17 -2.37
N LEU A 168 15.84 15.62 -2.65
CA LEU A 168 16.03 14.20 -2.95
C LEU A 168 15.61 13.31 -1.78
N LEU A 169 15.99 13.66 -0.54
CA LEU A 169 15.50 12.94 0.64
C LEU A 169 13.97 13.03 0.74
N GLY A 170 13.38 14.21 0.57
CA GLY A 170 11.92 14.37 0.56
C GLY A 170 11.23 13.51 -0.50
N LEU A 171 11.84 13.37 -1.69
CA LEU A 171 11.39 12.50 -2.77
C LEU A 171 11.53 11.02 -2.44
N GLN A 172 12.62 10.60 -1.80
CA GLN A 172 12.82 9.23 -1.35
C GLN A 172 11.80 8.86 -0.26
N GLU A 173 11.52 9.76 0.68
CA GLU A 173 10.57 9.48 1.76
C GLU A 173 9.11 9.46 1.27
N ILE A 174 8.73 10.37 0.38
CA ILE A 174 7.37 10.33 -0.20
C ILE A 174 7.19 9.11 -1.10
N PHE A 175 8.24 8.67 -1.80
CA PHE A 175 8.21 7.44 -2.62
C PHE A 175 7.75 6.22 -1.81
N LEU A 176 8.25 6.06 -0.58
CA LEU A 176 7.81 4.97 0.31
C LEU A 176 6.29 4.98 0.53
N GLN A 177 5.70 6.17 0.65
CA GLN A 177 4.26 6.32 0.84
C GLN A 177 3.47 6.05 -0.44
N LEU A 178 3.95 6.54 -1.59
CA LEU A 178 3.34 6.32 -2.89
C LEU A 178 3.30 4.83 -3.24
N VAL A 179 4.43 4.14 -3.12
CA VAL A 179 4.53 2.69 -3.39
C VAL A 179 3.69 1.89 -2.41
N LEU A 180 3.67 2.26 -1.14
CA LEU A 180 2.82 1.61 -0.14
C LEU A 180 1.35 1.66 -0.55
N SER A 181 0.85 2.81 -1.01
CA SER A 181 -0.54 2.92 -1.46
C SER A 181 -0.80 2.17 -2.75
N GLU A 182 0.10 2.26 -3.73
CA GLU A 182 -0.07 1.59 -5.03
C GLU A 182 -0.09 0.06 -4.86
N THR A 183 0.91 -0.49 -4.19
CA THR A 183 1.01 -1.94 -3.92
C THR A 183 -0.19 -2.42 -3.09
N GLY A 184 -0.62 -1.62 -2.11
CA GLY A 184 -1.82 -1.92 -1.33
C GLY A 184 -3.10 -1.92 -2.15
N THR A 185 -3.27 -0.98 -3.08
CA THR A 185 -4.41 -0.95 -4.02
C THR A 185 -4.40 -2.17 -4.93
N VAL A 186 -3.24 -2.56 -5.47
CA VAL A 186 -3.11 -3.77 -6.31
C VAL A 186 -3.51 -5.04 -5.54
N CYS A 187 -3.03 -5.19 -4.30
CA CYS A 187 -3.39 -6.34 -3.46
C CYS A 187 -4.90 -6.37 -3.18
N ARG A 188 -5.49 -5.20 -2.88
CA ARG A 188 -6.91 -5.10 -2.56
C ARG A 188 -7.81 -5.37 -3.78
N ALA A 189 -7.44 -4.86 -4.95
CA ALA A 189 -8.14 -5.15 -6.20
C ALA A 189 -8.12 -6.65 -6.52
N THR A 190 -6.94 -7.27 -6.45
CA THR A 190 -6.77 -8.72 -6.61
C THR A 190 -7.67 -9.50 -5.64
N GLU A 191 -7.66 -9.10 -4.37
CA GLU A 191 -8.45 -9.75 -3.33
C GLU A 191 -9.95 -9.62 -3.50
N GLN A 192 -10.41 -8.47 -3.99
CA GLN A 192 -11.82 -8.25 -4.30
C GLN A 192 -12.23 -9.17 -5.44
N ILE A 193 -11.42 -9.27 -6.50
CA ILE A 193 -11.71 -10.16 -7.65
C ILE A 193 -11.75 -11.62 -7.22
N VAL A 194 -10.69 -12.08 -6.58
CA VAL A 194 -10.56 -13.47 -6.14
C VAL A 194 -11.65 -13.84 -5.12
N GLY A 195 -11.93 -12.92 -4.21
CA GLY A 195 -12.81 -13.15 -3.08
C GLY A 195 -14.28 -13.04 -3.40
N ARG A 196 -14.69 -12.19 -4.35
CA ARG A 196 -16.09 -11.92 -4.70
C ARG A 196 -16.50 -12.48 -6.06
N TRP A 197 -15.67 -13.27 -6.73
CA TRP A 197 -15.93 -13.79 -8.07
C TRP A 197 -17.35 -14.34 -8.26
N LEU A 198 -17.77 -15.30 -7.41
CA LEU A 198 -19.13 -15.86 -7.49
C LEU A 198 -20.21 -14.87 -7.02
N ASP A 199 -19.90 -13.98 -6.09
CA ASP A 199 -20.82 -12.96 -5.61
C ASP A 199 -21.16 -11.94 -6.72
N GLU A 200 -20.20 -11.58 -7.57
CA GLU A 200 -20.41 -10.65 -8.68
C GLU A 200 -21.04 -11.32 -9.91
N LEU A 201 -20.69 -12.58 -10.22
CA LEU A 201 -21.35 -13.33 -11.30
C LEU A 201 -22.86 -13.52 -11.08
N GLU A 202 -23.31 -13.60 -9.82
CA GLU A 202 -24.74 -13.71 -9.49
C GLU A 202 -25.52 -12.40 -9.69
N LYS A 203 -24.85 -11.25 -9.86
CA LYS A 203 -25.49 -9.92 -9.92
C LYS A 203 -25.88 -9.49 -11.34
N ASP A 204 -25.71 -10.32 -12.36
CA ASP A 204 -25.89 -9.98 -13.77
C ASP A 204 -25.14 -8.68 -14.17
N ASP A 205 -23.99 -8.40 -13.53
CA ASP A 205 -23.17 -7.22 -13.83
C ASP A 205 -22.43 -7.43 -15.17
N PRO A 206 -22.59 -6.54 -16.16
CA PRO A 206 -21.91 -6.67 -17.45
C PRO A 206 -20.37 -6.58 -17.37
N ASP A 207 -19.81 -6.08 -16.27
CA ASP A 207 -18.35 -6.09 -16.03
C ASP A 207 -17.84 -7.47 -15.52
N TRP A 208 -18.72 -8.44 -15.25
CA TRP A 208 -18.38 -9.77 -14.72
C TRP A 208 -19.04 -10.90 -15.51
N ALA A 209 -18.29 -11.49 -16.44
CA ALA A 209 -18.66 -12.76 -17.06
C ALA A 209 -17.71 -13.88 -16.65
N ALA A 210 -18.19 -15.13 -16.65
CA ALA A 210 -17.32 -16.30 -16.40
C ALA A 210 -16.17 -16.38 -17.43
N GLU A 211 -16.41 -15.88 -18.64
CA GLU A 211 -15.43 -15.77 -19.73
C GLU A 211 -14.34 -14.73 -19.46
N ASP A 212 -14.52 -13.81 -18.50
CA ASP A 212 -13.53 -12.79 -18.11
C ASP A 212 -12.50 -13.32 -17.10
N GLU A 213 -12.53 -14.61 -16.73
CA GLU A 213 -11.56 -15.21 -15.78
C GLU A 213 -10.12 -14.99 -16.27
N ASP A 214 -9.82 -15.38 -17.51
CA ASP A 214 -8.49 -15.23 -18.12
C ASP A 214 -8.03 -13.78 -18.20
N ARG A 215 -8.96 -12.88 -18.55
CA ARG A 215 -8.68 -11.43 -18.62
C ARG A 215 -8.30 -10.90 -17.24
N SER A 216 -9.01 -11.34 -16.20
CA SER A 216 -8.74 -10.97 -14.82
C SER A 216 -7.40 -11.50 -14.34
N ILE A 217 -7.05 -12.75 -14.68
CA ILE A 217 -5.72 -13.33 -14.40
C ILE A 217 -4.61 -12.51 -15.04
N ARG A 218 -4.72 -12.18 -16.34
CA ARG A 218 -3.71 -11.35 -17.04
C ARG A 218 -3.53 -9.98 -16.39
N LEU A 219 -4.65 -9.32 -16.05
CA LEU A 219 -4.63 -8.00 -15.40
C LEU A 219 -3.98 -8.07 -14.01
N MET A 220 -4.39 -9.03 -13.18
CA MET A 220 -3.80 -9.22 -11.85
C MET A 220 -2.31 -9.54 -11.95
N TYR A 221 -1.90 -10.39 -12.90
CA TYR A 221 -0.50 -10.75 -13.13
C TYR A 221 0.38 -9.54 -13.45
N GLU A 222 -0.07 -8.70 -14.39
CA GLU A 222 0.64 -7.47 -14.75
C GLU A 222 0.74 -6.52 -13.55
N GLN A 223 -0.37 -6.25 -12.87
CA GLN A 223 -0.41 -5.32 -11.75
C GLN A 223 0.41 -5.80 -10.55
N LEU A 224 0.34 -7.08 -10.21
CA LEU A 224 1.12 -7.67 -9.11
C LEU A 224 2.60 -7.70 -9.44
N SER A 225 2.99 -8.03 -10.68
CA SER A 225 4.39 -7.97 -11.12
C SER A 225 5.00 -6.58 -10.97
N VAL A 226 4.23 -5.54 -11.36
CA VAL A 226 4.61 -4.13 -11.14
C VAL A 226 4.66 -3.82 -9.64
N GLY A 227 3.65 -4.23 -8.87
CA GLY A 227 3.55 -4.00 -7.43
C GLY A 227 4.73 -4.57 -6.64
N VAL A 228 5.11 -5.82 -6.88
CA VAL A 228 6.27 -6.45 -6.21
C VAL A 228 7.56 -5.70 -6.57
N THR A 229 7.75 -5.37 -7.84
CA THR A 229 8.95 -4.66 -8.31
C THR A 229 9.08 -3.25 -7.73
N LEU A 230 7.98 -2.51 -7.63
CA LEU A 230 7.96 -1.21 -6.96
C LEU A 230 8.18 -1.36 -5.46
N GLY A 231 7.58 -2.37 -4.84
CA GLY A 231 7.77 -2.71 -3.43
C GLY A 231 9.25 -2.92 -3.08
N GLU A 232 9.98 -3.70 -3.87
CA GLU A 232 11.42 -3.91 -3.70
C GLU A 232 12.22 -2.61 -3.83
N ARG A 233 11.89 -1.78 -4.82
CA ARG A 233 12.49 -0.44 -4.95
C ARG A 233 12.25 0.40 -3.70
N ALA A 234 11.05 0.33 -3.11
CA ALA A 234 10.75 1.05 -1.87
C ALA A 234 11.54 0.49 -0.69
N LEU A 235 11.71 -0.83 -0.58
CA LEU A 235 12.53 -1.43 0.48
C LEU A 235 14.00 -1.06 0.34
N ALA A 236 14.54 -1.07 -0.88
CA ALA A 236 15.90 -0.59 -1.16
C ALA A 236 16.05 0.90 -0.82
N THR A 237 15.06 1.73 -1.18
CA THR A 237 15.04 3.16 -0.83
C THR A 237 15.01 3.36 0.68
N ALA A 238 14.21 2.59 1.41
CA ALA A 238 14.14 2.68 2.88
C ALA A 238 15.48 2.28 3.53
N ALA A 239 16.15 1.26 3.00
CA ALA A 239 17.50 0.87 3.43
C ALA A 239 18.52 1.99 3.17
N GLU A 240 18.46 2.65 2.00
CA GLU A 240 19.31 3.79 1.69
C GLU A 240 19.07 4.96 2.64
N ILE A 241 17.80 5.33 2.89
CA ILE A 241 17.45 6.41 3.82
C ILE A 241 18.03 6.11 5.20
N THR A 242 17.85 4.88 5.68
CA THR A 242 18.35 4.43 6.98
C THR A 242 19.87 4.59 7.07
N ARG A 243 20.60 4.14 6.04
CA ARG A 243 22.06 4.19 5.99
C ARG A 243 22.60 5.62 5.90
N LYS A 244 21.98 6.48 5.10
CA LYS A 244 22.53 7.80 4.75
C LYS A 244 22.05 8.94 5.65
N TYR A 245 20.80 8.89 6.09
CA TYR A 245 20.14 10.01 6.80
C TYR A 245 19.53 9.62 8.14
N GLY A 246 19.56 8.33 8.50
CA GLY A 246 18.83 7.79 9.65
C GLY A 246 17.31 7.90 9.52
N LEU A 247 16.60 7.42 10.53
CA LEU A 247 15.13 7.42 10.60
C LEU A 247 14.67 8.21 11.83
N VAL A 248 13.54 8.92 11.70
CA VAL A 248 12.98 9.71 12.79
C VAL A 248 12.05 8.90 13.69
N LYS A 249 11.85 9.35 14.93
CA LYS A 249 10.90 8.71 15.87
C LYS A 249 9.45 8.95 15.47
N ALA A 250 9.15 10.13 14.93
CA ALA A 250 7.83 10.53 14.49
C ALA A 250 7.96 11.44 13.25
N VAL A 251 6.96 11.36 12.38
CA VAL A 251 6.80 12.25 11.22
C VAL A 251 6.79 13.70 11.69
N ASN A 252 7.49 14.58 10.96
CA ASN A 252 7.54 16.00 11.26
C ASN A 252 7.76 16.83 9.99
N ARG A 253 7.84 18.16 10.17
CA ARG A 253 8.00 19.13 9.09
C ARG A 253 9.23 18.93 8.20
N GLU A 254 10.23 18.17 8.63
CA GLU A 254 11.44 17.90 7.85
C GLU A 254 11.51 16.46 7.33
N ARG A 255 10.84 15.50 7.99
CA ARG A 255 11.06 14.07 7.76
C ARG A 255 9.77 13.27 7.83
N LEU A 256 9.55 12.38 6.86
CA LEU A 256 8.44 11.43 6.82
C LEU A 256 8.84 9.98 7.17
N ALA A 257 10.11 9.58 6.97
CA ALA A 257 10.51 8.19 7.19
C ALA A 257 10.78 7.90 8.67
N MET A 258 9.82 7.24 9.32
CA MET A 258 9.94 6.78 10.69
C MET A 258 10.82 5.52 10.81
N ARG A 259 11.25 5.18 12.02
CA ARG A 259 11.97 3.94 12.34
C ARG A 259 11.31 2.65 11.82
N THR A 260 9.98 2.66 11.71
CA THR A 260 9.16 1.55 11.19
C THR A 260 8.79 1.69 9.71
N ALA A 261 9.33 2.69 9.00
CA ALA A 261 9.02 2.98 7.60
C ALA A 261 9.14 1.76 6.66
N PRO A 262 10.09 0.82 6.84
CA PRO A 262 10.15 -0.38 6.00
C PRO A 262 8.99 -1.36 6.18
N ARG A 263 8.36 -1.42 7.37
CA ARG A 263 7.41 -2.50 7.74
C ARG A 263 6.18 -2.54 6.85
N ASN A 264 5.53 -1.39 6.63
CA ASN A 264 4.30 -1.34 5.82
C ASN A 264 4.55 -1.67 4.33
N PRO A 265 5.54 -1.07 3.66
CA PRO A 265 5.93 -1.49 2.31
C PRO A 265 6.30 -2.98 2.25
N ALA A 266 7.01 -3.50 3.23
CA ALA A 266 7.39 -4.91 3.30
C ALA A 266 6.17 -5.83 3.35
N ILE A 267 5.18 -5.53 4.22
CA ILE A 267 3.94 -6.29 4.31
C ILE A 267 3.20 -6.32 2.97
N MET A 268 3.04 -5.17 2.31
CA MET A 268 2.34 -5.12 1.00
C MET A 268 3.13 -5.83 -0.11
N THR A 269 4.46 -5.74 -0.10
CA THR A 269 5.33 -6.41 -1.08
C THR A 269 5.26 -7.92 -0.92
N ALA A 270 5.38 -8.43 0.31
CA ALA A 270 5.26 -9.85 0.62
C ALA A 270 3.88 -10.39 0.22
N ARG A 271 2.81 -9.61 0.50
CA ARG A 271 1.44 -9.96 0.12
C ARG A 271 1.25 -10.03 -1.40
N ALA A 272 1.77 -9.05 -2.13
CA ALA A 272 1.73 -9.04 -3.59
C ALA A 272 2.50 -10.22 -4.19
N ALA A 273 3.66 -10.56 -3.62
CA ALA A 273 4.46 -11.70 -4.07
C ALA A 273 3.73 -13.02 -3.89
N LEU A 274 3.03 -13.24 -2.77
CA LEU A 274 2.22 -14.45 -2.57
C LEU A 274 1.05 -14.54 -3.55
N HIS A 275 0.38 -13.42 -3.86
CA HIS A 275 -0.66 -13.43 -4.90
C HIS A 275 -0.09 -13.71 -6.28
N LEU A 276 1.04 -13.09 -6.63
CA LEU A 276 1.73 -13.31 -7.89
C LEU A 276 2.13 -14.78 -8.06
N LEU A 277 2.63 -15.41 -7.00
CA LEU A 277 2.97 -16.83 -6.99
C LEU A 277 1.73 -17.68 -7.31
N THR A 278 0.60 -17.45 -6.63
CA THR A 278 -0.63 -18.22 -6.88
C THR A 278 -1.11 -18.12 -8.32
N ILE A 279 -1.20 -16.90 -8.85
CA ILE A 279 -1.74 -16.70 -10.21
C ILE A 279 -0.75 -17.07 -11.32
N SER A 280 0.53 -17.27 -10.99
CA SER A 280 1.55 -17.61 -12.00
C SER A 280 1.27 -18.94 -12.70
N TYR A 281 0.68 -19.92 -12.01
CA TYR A 281 0.30 -21.20 -12.60
C TYR A 281 -0.82 -21.05 -13.64
N GLU A 282 -1.84 -20.24 -13.35
CA GLU A 282 -2.90 -19.97 -14.31
C GLU A 282 -2.41 -19.11 -15.47
N MET A 283 -1.46 -18.21 -15.22
CA MET A 283 -0.86 -17.40 -16.27
C MET A 283 0.04 -18.22 -17.22
N GLU A 284 0.66 -19.30 -16.73
CA GLU A 284 1.45 -20.24 -17.55
C GLU A 284 0.59 -20.90 -18.64
N GLU A 285 -0.66 -21.22 -18.36
CA GLU A 285 -1.62 -21.73 -19.35
C GLU A 285 -2.01 -20.66 -20.40
N LEU A 286 -1.84 -19.38 -20.07
CA LEU A 286 -2.27 -18.24 -20.90
C LEU A 286 -1.13 -17.64 -21.75
N THR A 287 0.13 -17.94 -21.44
CA THR A 287 1.30 -17.47 -22.18
C THR A 287 2.53 -18.35 -21.94
N ASP A 288 3.26 -18.65 -23.02
CA ASP A 288 4.46 -19.49 -22.99
C ASP A 288 5.63 -18.86 -22.22
N HIS A 289 5.61 -17.54 -21.99
CA HIS A 289 6.71 -16.81 -21.37
C HIS A 289 6.23 -15.97 -20.18
N PRO A 290 6.87 -16.06 -19.00
CA PRO A 290 6.50 -15.28 -17.82
C PRO A 290 6.72 -13.76 -17.95
N GLY A 291 7.50 -13.31 -18.96
CA GLY A 291 7.94 -11.93 -19.07
C GLY A 291 8.87 -11.49 -17.94
N TYR A 292 9.02 -10.17 -17.79
CA TYR A 292 9.70 -9.51 -16.65
C TYR A 292 11.13 -10.00 -16.31
N GLY A 293 11.86 -10.51 -17.31
CA GLY A 293 13.26 -10.92 -17.17
C GLY A 293 13.48 -12.35 -16.66
N HIS A 294 12.45 -13.20 -16.68
CA HIS A 294 12.57 -14.62 -16.33
C HIS A 294 12.52 -15.51 -17.57
N ASP A 295 13.43 -16.48 -17.68
CA ASP A 295 13.52 -17.37 -18.85
C ASP A 295 12.38 -18.41 -18.89
N ASP A 296 11.91 -18.85 -17.73
CA ASP A 296 10.86 -19.86 -17.59
C ASP A 296 10.04 -19.65 -16.32
N TRP A 297 8.87 -20.30 -16.27
CA TRP A 297 7.89 -20.17 -15.21
C TRP A 297 8.37 -20.71 -13.85
N ALA A 298 9.14 -21.81 -13.85
CA ALA A 298 9.69 -22.37 -12.62
C ALA A 298 10.65 -21.38 -11.94
N ARG A 299 11.57 -20.77 -12.71
CA ARG A 299 12.49 -19.72 -12.22
C ARG A 299 11.76 -18.48 -11.74
N MET A 300 10.67 -18.10 -12.40
CA MET A 300 9.84 -16.98 -11.95
C MET A 300 9.22 -17.27 -10.58
N ARG A 301 8.68 -18.49 -10.38
CA ARG A 301 8.09 -18.91 -9.10
C ARG A 301 9.11 -18.96 -7.98
N GLU A 302 10.27 -19.58 -8.21
CA GLU A 302 11.40 -19.59 -7.27
C GLU A 302 11.84 -18.18 -6.91
N ALA A 303 12.03 -17.31 -7.91
CA ALA A 303 12.36 -15.91 -7.68
C ALA A 303 11.28 -15.22 -6.84
N THR A 304 10.00 -15.45 -7.12
CA THR A 304 8.90 -14.84 -6.37
C THR A 304 8.88 -15.28 -4.90
N ILE A 305 9.23 -16.53 -4.59
CA ILE A 305 9.40 -17.03 -3.22
C ILE A 305 10.56 -16.28 -2.52
N GLU A 306 11.69 -16.08 -3.19
CA GLU A 306 12.82 -15.33 -2.64
C GLU A 306 12.48 -13.85 -2.40
N ARG A 307 11.72 -13.24 -3.31
CA ARG A 307 11.21 -11.86 -3.15
C ARG A 307 10.28 -11.75 -1.95
N PHE A 308 9.41 -12.75 -1.75
CA PHE A 308 8.58 -12.86 -0.55
C PHE A 308 9.43 -12.95 0.72
N ARG A 309 10.43 -13.85 0.77
CA ARG A 309 11.33 -14.02 1.92
C ARG A 309 12.06 -12.72 2.25
N ALA A 310 12.62 -12.05 1.25
CA ALA A 310 13.33 -10.79 1.41
C ALA A 310 12.42 -9.68 1.96
N ALA A 311 11.20 -9.57 1.44
CA ALA A 311 10.21 -8.62 1.96
C ALA A 311 9.80 -8.98 3.40
N TYR A 312 9.50 -10.26 3.69
CA TYR A 312 9.10 -10.73 5.00
C TYR A 312 10.16 -10.42 6.08
N ALA A 313 11.44 -10.69 5.78
CA ALA A 313 12.54 -10.41 6.69
C ALA A 313 12.64 -8.92 7.11
N MET A 314 12.17 -8.00 6.26
CA MET A 314 12.14 -6.56 6.56
C MET A 314 11.02 -6.16 7.52
N ILE A 315 9.98 -6.98 7.69
CA ILE A 315 8.86 -6.73 8.60
C ILE A 315 9.33 -6.91 10.06
N GLU A 316 10.04 -8.00 10.30
CA GLU A 316 10.49 -8.46 11.61
C GLU A 316 11.93 -8.03 11.93
N LYS A 317 12.55 -7.24 11.04
CA LYS A 317 13.90 -6.74 11.23
C LYS A 317 14.01 -5.93 12.54
N PRO A 318 14.96 -6.27 13.43
CA PRO A 318 15.21 -5.51 14.65
C PRO A 318 15.55 -4.05 14.34
N VAL A 319 14.94 -3.12 15.08
CA VAL A 319 15.18 -1.68 14.92
C VAL A 319 16.20 -1.25 15.96
N HIS A 320 17.22 -0.52 15.54
CA HIS A 320 18.24 0.01 16.44
C HIS A 320 18.15 1.54 16.55
N ASP A 321 18.60 2.11 17.67
CA ASP A 321 18.74 3.54 17.84
C ASP A 321 20.02 4.09 17.17
N GLU A 322 20.26 5.39 17.33
CA GLU A 322 21.45 6.07 16.79
C GLU A 322 22.77 5.64 17.43
N HIS A 323 22.70 4.93 18.56
CA HIS A 323 23.84 4.37 19.28
C HIS A 323 24.02 2.86 19.00
N GLY A 324 23.19 2.26 18.15
CA GLY A 324 23.22 0.84 17.84
C GLY A 324 22.59 -0.06 18.90
N ASN A 325 21.87 0.50 19.89
CA ASN A 325 21.12 -0.29 20.84
C ASN A 325 19.82 -0.79 20.22
N LEU A 326 19.42 -2.01 20.56
CA LEU A 326 18.13 -2.55 20.17
C LEU A 326 17.00 -1.70 20.78
N LEU A 327 16.07 -1.28 19.94
CA LEU A 327 14.84 -0.63 20.37
C LEU A 327 13.72 -1.66 20.42
N GLU A 328 13.10 -1.79 21.57
CA GLU A 328 11.85 -2.53 21.74
C GLU A 328 10.72 -1.75 21.06
N LEU A 329 10.53 -1.99 19.77
CA LEU A 329 9.41 -1.47 18.98
C LEU A 329 8.54 -2.64 18.54
N PRO A 330 7.68 -3.18 19.42
CA PRO A 330 6.86 -4.32 19.10
C PRO A 330 6.01 -4.04 17.86
N LEU A 331 5.62 -5.11 17.18
CA LEU A 331 4.67 -5.01 16.09
C LEU A 331 3.35 -4.45 16.65
N SER A 332 2.73 -3.52 15.93
CA SER A 332 1.36 -3.13 16.25
C SER A 332 0.43 -4.31 15.98
N SER A 333 -0.71 -4.42 16.67
CA SER A 333 -1.64 -5.54 16.43
C SER A 333 -2.06 -5.73 14.97
N PRO A 334 -2.26 -4.66 14.15
CA PRO A 334 -2.46 -4.83 12.71
C PRO A 334 -1.27 -5.44 11.97
N HIS A 335 -0.04 -5.15 12.40
CA HIS A 335 1.19 -5.76 11.85
C HIS A 335 1.33 -7.22 12.25
N GLU A 336 1.09 -7.56 13.53
CA GLU A 336 1.08 -8.95 14.01
C GLU A 336 0.10 -9.79 13.20
N ARG A 337 -1.14 -9.29 13.04
CA ARG A 337 -2.14 -9.95 12.19
C ARG A 337 -1.65 -10.13 10.75
N SER A 338 -1.01 -9.12 10.17
CA SER A 338 -0.49 -9.20 8.81
C SER A 338 0.62 -10.24 8.69
N VAL A 339 1.50 -10.35 9.70
CA VAL A 339 2.53 -11.39 9.78
C VAL A 339 1.87 -12.78 9.81
N VAL A 340 0.89 -13.01 10.68
CA VAL A 340 0.19 -14.31 10.74
C VAL A 340 -0.48 -14.65 9.40
N GLN A 341 -1.12 -13.68 8.75
CA GLN A 341 -1.72 -13.86 7.43
C GLN A 341 -0.68 -14.22 6.36
N LEU A 342 0.47 -13.55 6.34
CA LEU A 342 1.56 -13.84 5.40
C LEU A 342 2.14 -15.23 5.64
N ARG A 343 2.37 -15.61 6.90
CA ARG A 343 2.85 -16.96 7.27
C ARG A 343 1.85 -18.03 6.86
N LEU A 344 0.55 -17.82 7.11
CA LEU A 344 -0.50 -18.78 6.75
C LEU A 344 -0.60 -18.94 5.24
N ASN A 345 -0.63 -17.84 4.49
CA ASN A 345 -0.65 -17.87 3.03
C ASN A 345 0.60 -18.59 2.48
N ALA A 346 1.78 -18.29 3.01
CA ALA A 346 3.02 -18.95 2.62
C ALA A 346 3.00 -20.45 2.95
N ALA A 347 2.48 -20.85 4.12
CA ALA A 347 2.35 -22.26 4.51
C ALA A 347 1.39 -23.04 3.60
N LEU A 348 0.31 -22.39 3.15
CA LEU A 348 -0.66 -22.99 2.23
C LEU A 348 -0.13 -23.08 0.80
N LEU A 349 0.70 -22.13 0.35
CA LEU A 349 1.25 -22.11 -1.01
C LEU A 349 2.54 -22.92 -1.12
N VAL A 350 3.41 -22.85 -0.13
CA VAL A 350 4.73 -23.50 -0.10
C VAL A 350 4.89 -24.26 1.22
N PRO A 351 4.19 -25.41 1.38
CA PRO A 351 4.33 -26.23 2.59
C PRO A 351 5.78 -26.58 2.88
N GLY A 352 6.17 -26.48 4.15
CA GLY A 352 7.54 -26.73 4.59
C GLY A 352 8.51 -25.57 4.33
N LEU A 353 8.03 -24.40 3.88
CA LEU A 353 8.88 -23.22 3.69
C LEU A 353 9.60 -22.86 4.99
N ASP A 354 10.94 -22.75 4.90
CA ASP A 354 11.76 -22.17 5.97
C ASP A 354 11.52 -20.66 6.02
N LEU A 355 10.87 -20.22 7.10
CA LEU A 355 10.50 -18.84 7.40
C LEU A 355 10.61 -18.59 8.92
N PRO A 356 11.83 -18.47 9.47
CA PRO A 356 12.04 -18.25 10.89
C PRO A 356 11.38 -16.94 11.33
N ALA A 357 10.72 -16.96 12.49
CA ALA A 357 10.14 -15.76 13.08
C ALA A 357 11.24 -14.91 13.75
N GLY A 358 11.06 -13.60 13.74
CA GLY A 358 11.95 -12.65 14.42
C GLY A 358 11.92 -12.78 15.95
N PRO A 359 12.85 -12.09 16.63
CA PRO A 359 13.00 -12.16 18.08
C PRO A 359 11.78 -11.67 18.88
N ASP A 360 10.89 -10.87 18.26
CA ASP A 360 9.67 -10.32 18.88
C ASP A 360 8.41 -11.17 18.61
N ALA A 361 8.55 -12.46 18.32
CA ALA A 361 7.44 -13.34 17.93
C ALA A 361 6.50 -13.76 19.08
N ASP A 362 6.69 -13.24 20.30
CA ASP A 362 5.92 -13.61 21.50
C ASP A 362 4.39 -13.42 21.36
N GLY A 363 3.94 -12.61 20.38
CA GLY A 363 2.52 -12.34 20.12
C GLY A 363 1.79 -13.34 19.20
N TYR A 364 2.49 -14.22 18.49
CA TYR A 364 1.88 -15.09 17.47
C TYR A 364 2.63 -16.41 17.23
N PRO A 365 2.00 -17.42 16.56
CA PRO A 365 2.65 -18.70 16.33
C PRO A 365 3.90 -18.57 15.44
N ALA A 366 5.04 -19.00 15.98
CA ALA A 366 6.36 -18.84 15.38
C ALA A 366 6.94 -20.16 14.81
N ARG A 367 6.10 -21.20 14.67
CA ARG A 367 6.52 -22.53 14.19
C ARG A 367 7.23 -22.43 12.83
N ASN A 368 8.31 -23.20 12.71
CA ASN A 368 9.17 -23.29 11.54
C ASN A 368 9.75 -24.72 11.42
N PRO A 369 9.79 -25.35 10.23
CA PRO A 369 9.26 -24.89 8.95
C PRO A 369 7.73 -24.70 8.97
N LEU A 370 7.19 -24.03 7.96
CA LEU A 370 5.75 -23.81 7.79
C LEU A 370 5.03 -25.09 7.32
N ASP A 371 4.93 -26.08 8.21
CA ASP A 371 4.27 -27.37 7.98
C ASP A 371 2.74 -27.32 8.23
N ASP A 372 2.05 -28.47 8.08
CA ASP A 372 0.61 -28.59 8.35
C ASP A 372 0.23 -28.14 9.78
N GLN A 373 1.09 -28.39 10.76
CA GLN A 373 0.84 -27.95 12.13
C GLN A 373 0.93 -26.43 12.24
N ALA A 374 1.83 -25.78 11.49
CA ALA A 374 1.87 -24.33 11.39
C ALA A 374 0.57 -23.79 10.78
N VAL A 375 0.03 -24.44 9.74
CA VAL A 375 -1.28 -24.07 9.16
C VAL A 375 -2.37 -24.11 10.22
N GLU A 376 -2.45 -25.16 11.03
CA GLU A 376 -3.43 -25.26 12.12
C GLU A 376 -3.27 -24.15 13.17
N GLU A 377 -2.04 -23.95 13.66
CA GLU A 377 -1.75 -22.97 14.71
C GLU A 377 -2.05 -21.54 14.25
N LEU A 378 -1.66 -21.19 13.02
CA LEU A 378 -1.90 -19.86 12.43
C LEU A 378 -3.40 -19.64 12.15
N SER A 379 -4.10 -20.66 11.64
CA SER A 379 -5.54 -20.60 11.38
C SER A 379 -6.34 -20.44 12.67
N ALA A 380 -6.01 -21.22 13.70
CA ALA A 380 -6.61 -21.12 15.03
C ALA A 380 -6.35 -19.75 15.67
N TRP A 381 -5.13 -19.22 15.53
CA TRP A 381 -4.80 -17.90 16.06
C TRP A 381 -5.62 -16.79 15.41
N LEU A 382 -5.86 -16.84 14.08
CA LEU A 382 -6.67 -15.84 13.39
C LEU A 382 -8.16 -15.94 13.75
N ALA A 383 -8.68 -17.16 13.88
CA ALA A 383 -10.07 -17.44 14.22
C ALA A 383 -10.40 -17.14 15.70
N ALA A 384 -9.37 -17.06 16.56
CA ALA A 384 -9.57 -16.77 17.97
C ALA A 384 -10.06 -15.34 18.21
N THR A 385 -10.87 -15.17 19.25
CA THR A 385 -11.29 -13.86 19.75
C THR A 385 -10.12 -13.18 20.47
N GLY A 386 -9.82 -11.95 20.06
CA GLY A 386 -8.84 -11.09 20.71
C GLY A 386 -9.34 -10.55 22.06
N SER A 387 -8.45 -9.87 22.78
CA SER A 387 -8.76 -9.24 24.07
C SER A 387 -9.87 -8.18 24.01
N ASN A 388 -10.17 -7.67 22.82
CA ASN A 388 -11.23 -6.71 22.55
C ASN A 388 -12.59 -7.36 22.21
N GLY A 389 -12.72 -8.69 22.34
CA GLY A 389 -13.96 -9.41 22.04
C GLY A 389 -14.25 -9.59 20.54
N ARG A 390 -13.35 -9.16 19.65
CA ARG A 390 -13.47 -9.34 18.19
C ARG A 390 -12.59 -10.49 17.73
N ILE A 391 -13.00 -11.20 16.67
CA ILE A 391 -12.12 -12.16 15.99
C ILE A 391 -10.85 -11.42 15.55
N ARG A 392 -9.68 -12.02 15.79
CA ARG A 392 -8.38 -11.38 15.53
C ARG A 392 -8.22 -11.01 14.06
N GLY A 393 -8.70 -11.86 13.15
CA GLY A 393 -8.72 -11.53 11.73
C GLY A 393 -9.34 -12.58 10.84
N ASN A 394 -9.04 -12.46 9.55
CA ASN A 394 -9.38 -13.40 8.49
C ASN A 394 -8.09 -13.86 7.79
N ALA A 395 -8.20 -14.76 6.82
CA ALA A 395 -7.06 -15.20 6.00
C ALA A 395 -6.97 -14.46 4.65
N ASN A 396 -7.42 -13.20 4.57
CA ASN A 396 -7.40 -12.37 3.35
C ASN A 396 -7.98 -13.11 2.11
N ALA A 397 -7.34 -13.02 0.94
CA ALA A 397 -7.83 -13.65 -0.29
C ALA A 397 -7.86 -15.18 -0.19
N ILE A 398 -6.84 -15.82 0.40
CA ILE A 398 -6.82 -17.30 0.48
C ILE A 398 -7.96 -17.80 1.38
N GLY A 399 -8.32 -17.03 2.42
CA GLY A 399 -9.50 -17.32 3.25
C GLY A 399 -10.84 -17.00 2.61
N ALA A 400 -10.86 -16.28 1.48
CA ALA A 400 -12.08 -15.76 0.86
C ALA A 400 -12.24 -16.20 -0.61
N ALA A 401 -11.31 -16.95 -1.20
CA ALA A 401 -11.34 -17.20 -2.63
C ALA A 401 -12.60 -17.95 -3.07
N THR A 402 -13.26 -17.42 -4.11
CA THR A 402 -14.34 -18.06 -4.86
C THR A 402 -14.06 -18.14 -6.35
N MET A 403 -12.99 -17.48 -6.84
CA MET A 403 -12.51 -17.57 -8.22
C MET A 403 -11.86 -18.93 -8.52
N PRO A 404 -12.41 -19.74 -9.45
CA PRO A 404 -11.87 -21.05 -9.80
C PRO A 404 -10.39 -21.07 -10.18
N ALA A 405 -9.92 -20.16 -11.04
CA ALA A 405 -8.52 -20.07 -11.44
C ALA A 405 -7.58 -19.86 -10.23
N TYR A 406 -7.93 -18.94 -9.34
CA TYR A 406 -7.11 -18.71 -8.14
C TYR A 406 -7.02 -19.95 -7.25
N ILE A 407 -8.14 -20.69 -7.08
CA ILE A 407 -8.18 -21.92 -6.28
C ILE A 407 -7.26 -22.98 -6.90
N ARG A 408 -7.35 -23.20 -8.22
CA ARG A 408 -6.47 -24.12 -8.94
C ARG A 408 -4.99 -23.72 -8.81
N GLY A 409 -4.68 -22.43 -8.89
CA GLY A 409 -3.34 -21.91 -8.65
C GLY A 409 -2.80 -22.24 -7.25
N VAL A 410 -3.63 -22.16 -6.20
CA VAL A 410 -3.24 -22.59 -4.84
C VAL A 410 -2.95 -24.10 -4.82
N GLU A 411 -3.82 -24.91 -5.43
CA GLU A 411 -3.67 -26.37 -5.50
C GLU A 411 -2.41 -26.77 -6.29
N ALA A 412 -2.07 -26.05 -7.36
CA ALA A 412 -0.85 -26.25 -8.13
C ALA A 412 0.40 -25.91 -7.31
N CYS A 413 0.41 -24.77 -6.59
CA CYS A 413 1.47 -24.45 -5.63
C CYS A 413 1.67 -25.59 -4.61
N GLN A 414 0.58 -26.09 -4.03
CA GLN A 414 0.62 -27.19 -3.07
C GLN A 414 1.20 -28.49 -3.66
N ALA A 415 0.82 -28.83 -4.89
CA ALA A 415 1.29 -30.01 -5.59
C ALA A 415 2.80 -29.95 -5.85
N ASP A 416 3.31 -28.81 -6.33
CA ASP A 416 4.73 -28.60 -6.62
C ASP A 416 5.62 -28.65 -5.36
N HIS A 417 5.02 -28.41 -4.19
CA HIS A 417 5.73 -28.40 -2.90
C HIS A 417 5.35 -29.57 -1.98
N GLY A 418 4.65 -30.59 -2.49
CA GLY A 418 4.42 -31.85 -1.78
C GLY A 418 3.49 -31.75 -0.56
N ALA A 419 2.44 -30.93 -0.64
CA ALA A 419 1.44 -30.79 0.43
C ALA A 419 0.82 -32.12 0.85
N SER A 420 0.67 -32.34 2.16
CA SER A 420 -0.05 -33.48 2.74
C SER A 420 -1.54 -33.21 2.95
N THR A 421 -1.97 -31.95 2.90
CA THR A 421 -3.37 -31.54 3.07
C THR A 421 -3.85 -30.70 1.89
N GLY A 422 -5.13 -30.85 1.53
CA GLY A 422 -5.73 -30.13 0.42
C GLY A 422 -6.30 -28.76 0.81
N TYR A 423 -6.04 -27.75 -0.02
CA TYR A 423 -6.55 -26.39 0.18
C TYR A 423 -8.08 -26.32 0.33
N ARG A 424 -8.86 -27.07 -0.48
CA ARG A 424 -10.33 -27.07 -0.39
C ARG A 424 -10.86 -27.57 0.96
N ASP A 425 -10.21 -28.58 1.52
CA ASP A 425 -10.55 -29.11 2.85
C ASP A 425 -10.24 -28.09 3.94
N TRP A 426 -9.05 -27.48 3.88
CA TRP A 426 -8.68 -26.37 4.75
C TRP A 426 -9.72 -25.24 4.65
N ARG A 427 -10.06 -24.81 3.44
CA ARG A 427 -10.97 -23.69 3.17
C ARG A 427 -12.38 -23.92 3.69
N THR A 428 -12.88 -25.16 3.58
CA THR A 428 -14.18 -25.56 4.11
C THR A 428 -14.19 -25.60 5.64
N ARG A 429 -13.13 -26.16 6.24
CA ARG A 429 -13.00 -26.27 7.69
C ARG A 429 -12.82 -24.92 8.37
N TRP A 430 -12.01 -24.05 7.78
CA TRP A 430 -11.69 -22.73 8.30
C TRP A 430 -12.56 -21.62 7.69
N PHE A 431 -13.84 -21.91 7.43
CA PHE A 431 -14.79 -20.92 6.91
C PHE A 431 -14.90 -19.66 7.80
N ALA A 432 -14.65 -19.78 9.11
CA ALA A 432 -14.57 -18.65 10.05
C ALA A 432 -13.47 -17.62 9.70
N LEU A 433 -12.53 -17.96 8.80
CA LEU A 433 -11.49 -17.06 8.31
C LEU A 433 -11.88 -16.33 7.01
N ASP A 434 -13.13 -16.46 6.56
CA ASP A 434 -13.63 -15.73 5.39
C ASP A 434 -13.77 -14.24 5.72
N ARG A 435 -13.21 -13.39 4.86
CA ARG A 435 -13.26 -11.93 5.00
C ARG A 435 -14.69 -11.39 4.91
N TYR A 436 -15.55 -12.04 4.12
CA TYR A 436 -16.90 -11.58 3.81
C TYR A 436 -17.98 -12.33 4.59
N LEU A 437 -17.58 -13.04 5.66
CA LEU A 437 -18.47 -13.85 6.49
C LEU A 437 -19.67 -13.06 7.03
N ASP A 438 -19.40 -11.84 7.51
CA ASP A 438 -20.39 -11.02 8.22
C ASP A 438 -21.40 -10.32 7.29
N GLU A 439 -21.23 -10.38 5.96
CA GLU A 439 -22.10 -9.70 4.99
C GLU A 439 -23.38 -10.48 4.67
N ASP A 440 -23.23 -11.80 4.45
CA ASP A 440 -24.30 -12.73 4.07
C ASP A 440 -23.81 -14.15 4.35
N GLU A 441 -23.79 -14.57 5.62
CA GLU A 441 -23.13 -15.85 6.00
C GLU A 441 -23.67 -17.05 5.20
N GLU A 442 -24.99 -17.15 5.02
CA GLU A 442 -25.61 -18.30 4.36
C GLU A 442 -25.33 -18.31 2.85
N GLY A 443 -25.57 -17.19 2.16
CA GLY A 443 -25.26 -17.10 0.73
C GLY A 443 -23.76 -17.22 0.46
N ARG A 444 -22.94 -16.63 1.33
CA ARG A 444 -21.48 -16.74 1.26
C ARG A 444 -21.02 -18.19 1.42
N ARG A 445 -21.54 -18.92 2.39
CA ARG A 445 -21.20 -20.33 2.62
C ARG A 445 -21.57 -21.19 1.41
N ARG A 446 -22.73 -20.96 0.80
CA ARG A 446 -23.16 -21.64 -0.44
C ARG A 446 -22.19 -21.39 -1.60
N ARG A 447 -21.84 -20.12 -1.85
CA ARG A 447 -20.87 -19.75 -2.91
C ARG A 447 -19.51 -20.39 -2.68
N VAL A 448 -19.04 -20.40 -1.44
CA VAL A 448 -17.78 -21.09 -1.08
C VAL A 448 -17.88 -22.59 -1.35
N TRP A 449 -18.95 -23.26 -0.94
CA TRP A 449 -19.14 -24.69 -1.24
C TRP A 449 -19.14 -24.98 -2.75
N GLN A 450 -19.85 -24.16 -3.54
CA GLN A 450 -19.85 -24.25 -4.98
C GLN A 450 -18.43 -24.10 -5.56
N ALA A 451 -17.67 -23.09 -5.13
CA ALA A 451 -16.30 -22.89 -5.56
C ALA A 451 -15.38 -24.07 -5.19
N MET A 452 -15.64 -24.72 -4.06
CA MET A 452 -14.91 -25.92 -3.64
C MET A 452 -15.36 -27.20 -4.38
N GLY A 453 -16.40 -27.12 -5.23
CA GLY A 453 -16.95 -28.27 -5.96
C GLY A 453 -17.77 -29.22 -5.11
N ARG A 454 -18.50 -28.69 -4.12
CA ARG A 454 -19.33 -29.47 -3.16
C ARG A 454 -20.80 -29.17 -3.26
#